data_AF-A7T9X2-F1
#
_entry.id   AF-A7T9X2-F1
#
_cell.length_a   1.000
_cell.length_b   1.000
_cell.length_c   1.000
_cell.angle_alpha   90.00
_cell.angle_beta   90.00
_cell.angle_gamma   90.00
#
_symmetry.space_group_name_H-M   'P 1'
#
loop_
_entity.id
_entity.type
_entity.pdbx_description
1 polymer ?
#
loop_
_entity_poly.entity_id
_entity_poly.type
_entity_poly.pdbx_seq_one_letter_code
_entity_poly.pdbx_strand_id
1 'polypeptide(L)'
;RVYEIQQLSCDPNLMAKVFPVDASCEDLAVSHTITLNFKSPALHMNFGGKITYRDSTNTSRNLFFSHVIPISDFLRPLVLTTEEFAVKWGQSAFERRQTITCSVSSSGEFLRRTESDLRLHPVSSTGDNVIASGTVLNASKCLLHAALSSSGSLEIWIKTNSQLLSEVVMKQCIAIMQR
;
A
#
# COMPACT_ATOMS: atom_id res chain seq x y z
N ARG A 1 -9.87 -57.07 10.98
CA ARG A 1 -9.60 -55.92 10.09
C ARG A 1 -10.31 -55.97 8.75
N VAL A 2 -10.37 -57.09 8.01
CA VAL A 2 -11.11 -57.15 6.72
C VAL A 2 -12.63 -57.43 6.91
N TYR A 3 -13.01 -58.12 8.00
CA TYR A 3 -14.43 -58.42 8.28
C TYR A 3 -15.26 -57.18 8.66
N GLU A 4 -14.64 -56.20 9.31
CA GLU A 4 -15.30 -54.99 9.81
C GLU A 4 -15.76 -54.09 8.65
N ILE A 5 -14.92 -53.98 7.60
CA ILE A 5 -15.24 -53.23 6.39
C ILE A 5 -16.34 -53.91 5.57
N GLN A 6 -16.36 -55.24 5.50
CA GLN A 6 -17.43 -55.98 4.83
C GLN A 6 -18.78 -55.78 5.53
N GLN A 7 -18.82 -55.82 6.87
CA GLN A 7 -20.06 -55.55 7.61
C GLN A 7 -20.54 -54.10 7.43
N LEU A 8 -19.62 -53.13 7.40
CA LEU A 8 -19.95 -51.73 7.11
C LEU A 8 -20.52 -51.53 5.70
N SER A 9 -20.12 -52.33 4.71
CA SER A 9 -20.66 -52.26 3.35
C SER A 9 -22.09 -52.82 3.21
N CYS A 10 -22.51 -53.66 4.15
CA CYS A 10 -23.84 -54.28 4.15
C CYS A 10 -24.90 -53.47 4.92
N ASP A 11 -24.48 -52.44 5.68
CA ASP A 11 -25.39 -51.56 6.42
C ASP A 11 -25.13 -50.08 6.03
N PRO A 12 -25.91 -49.54 5.07
CA PRO A 12 -25.76 -48.16 4.61
C PRO A 12 -25.92 -47.11 5.71
N ASN A 13 -26.74 -47.39 6.74
CA ASN A 13 -26.95 -46.47 7.85
C ASN A 13 -25.74 -46.45 8.79
N LEU A 14 -25.15 -47.62 9.04
CA LEU A 14 -23.91 -47.73 9.81
C LEU A 14 -22.74 -47.11 9.04
N MET A 15 -22.67 -47.31 7.72
CA MET A 15 -21.65 -46.71 6.86
C MET A 15 -21.72 -45.18 6.88
N ALA A 16 -22.92 -44.60 6.76
CA ALA A 16 -23.14 -43.16 6.88
C ALA A 16 -22.84 -42.60 8.28
N LYS A 17 -22.94 -43.42 9.33
CA LYS A 17 -22.64 -43.03 10.72
C LYS A 17 -21.14 -43.09 11.05
N VAL A 18 -20.41 -44.05 10.46
CA VAL A 18 -18.98 -44.30 10.71
C VAL A 18 -18.09 -43.50 9.75
N PHE A 19 -18.55 -43.32 8.51
CA PHE A 19 -17.99 -42.41 7.51
C PHE A 19 -19.08 -41.41 7.11
N PRO A 20 -19.45 -40.46 7.99
CA PRO A 20 -20.27 -39.35 7.56
C PRO A 20 -19.48 -38.68 6.44
N VAL A 21 -20.00 -38.75 5.21
CA VAL A 21 -19.37 -38.18 4.01
C VAL A 21 -19.52 -36.65 4.08
N ASP A 22 -18.80 -36.07 5.03
CA ASP A 22 -18.13 -34.79 4.90
C ASP A 22 -16.92 -35.06 4.01
N ALA A 23 -17.19 -35.23 2.71
CA ALA A 23 -16.21 -34.96 1.66
C ALA A 23 -16.53 -33.63 0.97
N SER A 24 -17.60 -32.95 1.42
CA SER A 24 -17.90 -31.59 1.07
C SER A 24 -16.85 -30.71 1.73
N CYS A 25 -15.78 -30.41 0.99
CA CYS A 25 -14.86 -29.31 1.29
C CYS A 25 -15.57 -27.92 1.28
N GLU A 26 -16.85 -27.86 1.66
CA GLU A 26 -17.68 -26.65 1.74
C GLU A 26 -17.07 -25.62 2.70
N ASP A 27 -16.22 -26.07 3.63
CA ASP A 27 -15.50 -25.22 4.59
C ASP A 27 -13.99 -25.10 4.32
N LEU A 28 -13.48 -25.56 3.17
CA LEU A 28 -12.05 -25.49 2.87
C LEU A 28 -11.63 -24.09 2.38
N ALA A 29 -11.25 -23.23 3.32
CA ALA A 29 -10.64 -21.95 2.99
C ALA A 29 -9.17 -22.14 2.58
N VAL A 30 -8.84 -21.85 1.33
CA VAL A 30 -7.45 -21.84 0.84
C VAL A 30 -6.91 -20.41 0.91
N SER A 31 -5.91 -20.19 1.75
CA SER A 31 -5.19 -18.91 1.86
C SER A 31 -3.82 -18.99 1.16
N HIS A 32 -3.50 -17.98 0.35
CA HIS A 32 -2.19 -17.83 -0.29
C HIS A 32 -1.49 -16.61 0.27
N THR A 33 -0.25 -16.78 0.73
CA THR A 33 0.62 -15.67 1.16
C THR A 33 1.65 -15.39 0.07
N ILE A 34 1.74 -14.13 -0.34
CA ILE A 34 2.66 -13.67 -1.38
C ILE A 34 3.57 -12.61 -0.78
N THR A 35 4.89 -12.79 -0.92
CA THR A 35 5.90 -11.85 -0.45
C THR A 35 6.51 -11.10 -1.63
N LEU A 36 6.44 -9.78 -1.60
CA LEU A 36 6.98 -8.90 -2.62
C LEU A 36 8.24 -8.19 -2.11
N ASN A 37 9.31 -8.20 -2.90
CA ASN A 37 10.54 -7.48 -2.60
C ASN A 37 10.60 -6.19 -3.41
N PHE A 38 10.51 -5.05 -2.75
CA PHE A 38 10.66 -3.76 -3.40
C PHE A 38 12.11 -3.55 -3.88
N LYS A 39 12.28 -3.18 -5.15
CA LYS A 39 13.59 -2.88 -5.75
C LYS A 39 13.75 -1.41 -6.09
N SER A 40 12.77 -0.87 -6.80
CA SER A 40 12.73 0.54 -7.19
C SER A 40 11.28 0.96 -7.39
N PRO A 41 10.97 2.26 -7.22
CA PRO A 41 9.64 2.76 -7.54
C PRO A 41 9.36 2.65 -9.04
N ALA A 42 8.07 2.63 -9.41
CA ALA A 42 7.60 2.76 -10.78
C ALA A 42 6.41 3.72 -10.83
N LEU A 43 6.19 4.37 -11.98
CA LEU A 43 5.05 5.29 -12.15
C LEU A 43 3.70 4.60 -11.96
N HIS A 44 3.62 3.32 -12.31
CA HIS A 44 2.43 2.49 -12.19
C HIS A 44 2.83 1.17 -11.53
N MET A 45 2.56 1.03 -10.24
CA MET A 45 2.79 -0.20 -9.49
C MET A 45 1.46 -0.94 -9.37
N ASN A 46 1.30 -2.00 -10.16
CA ASN A 46 0.14 -2.89 -10.10
C ASN A 46 0.60 -4.32 -9.84
N PHE A 47 -0.01 -4.97 -8.86
CA PHE A 47 0.09 -6.38 -8.62
C PHE A 47 -1.14 -7.07 -9.19
N GLY A 48 -0.97 -7.74 -10.32
CA GLY A 48 -2.04 -8.46 -10.99
C GLY A 48 -1.67 -9.91 -11.26
N GLY A 49 -2.69 -10.71 -11.51
CA GLY A 49 -2.50 -12.14 -11.76
C GLY A 49 -3.76 -12.81 -12.25
N LYS A 50 -3.62 -14.11 -12.48
CA LYS A 50 -4.70 -14.99 -12.94
C LYS A 50 -4.78 -16.21 -12.05
N ILE A 51 -5.96 -16.47 -11.50
CA ILE A 51 -6.28 -17.70 -10.78
C ILE A 51 -7.06 -18.60 -11.73
N THR A 52 -6.57 -19.81 -11.97
CA THR A 52 -7.25 -20.80 -12.82
C THR A 52 -7.72 -21.94 -11.93
N TYR A 53 -9.00 -22.30 -12.02
CA TYR A 53 -9.60 -23.38 -11.23
C TYR A 53 -10.65 -24.13 -12.05
N ARG A 54 -11.15 -25.26 -11.56
CA ARG A 54 -12.31 -25.95 -12.13
C ARG A 54 -13.51 -25.76 -11.24
N ASP A 55 -14.64 -25.40 -11.83
CA ASP A 55 -15.90 -25.28 -11.09
C ASP A 55 -16.55 -26.66 -10.86
N SER A 56 -17.73 -26.67 -10.22
CA SER A 56 -18.50 -27.90 -9.94
C SER A 56 -18.91 -28.67 -11.20
N THR A 57 -18.88 -28.03 -12.38
CA THR A 57 -19.17 -28.66 -13.67
C THR A 57 -17.91 -29.21 -14.35
N ASN A 58 -16.76 -29.22 -13.67
CA ASN A 58 -15.45 -29.56 -14.21
C ASN A 58 -15.00 -28.63 -15.36
N THR A 59 -15.59 -27.44 -15.44
CA THR A 59 -15.25 -26.42 -16.43
C THR A 59 -14.09 -25.57 -15.91
N SER A 60 -13.06 -25.38 -16.73
CA SER A 60 -11.95 -24.47 -16.40
C SER A 60 -12.42 -23.02 -16.38
N ARG A 61 -12.22 -22.34 -15.25
CA ARG A 61 -12.51 -20.93 -15.03
C ARG A 61 -11.22 -20.15 -14.79
N ASN A 62 -11.22 -18.89 -15.22
CA ASN A 62 -10.13 -17.95 -14.98
C ASN A 62 -10.71 -16.75 -14.21
N LEU A 63 -10.03 -16.36 -13.13
CA LEU A 63 -10.26 -15.09 -12.43
C LEU A 63 -9.03 -14.23 -12.64
N PHE A 64 -9.24 -12.98 -12.98
CA PHE A 64 -8.17 -12.00 -13.10
C PHE A 64 -8.30 -11.00 -11.97
N PHE A 65 -7.18 -10.61 -11.40
CA PHE A 65 -7.14 -9.53 -10.42
C PHE A 65 -6.03 -8.55 -10.77
N SER A 66 -6.22 -7.31 -10.35
CA SER A 66 -5.23 -6.25 -10.42
C SER A 66 -5.41 -5.35 -9.22
N HIS A 67 -4.33 -5.14 -8.48
CA HIS A 67 -4.31 -4.32 -7.28
C HIS A 67 -3.23 -3.25 -7.41
N VAL A 68 -3.60 -1.98 -7.27
CA VAL A 68 -2.63 -0.88 -7.26
C VAL A 68 -1.88 -0.93 -5.92
N ILE A 69 -0.56 -0.94 -5.97
CA ILE A 69 0.28 -0.79 -4.77
C ILE A 69 0.73 0.67 -4.71
N PRO A 70 0.16 1.51 -3.84
CA PRO A 70 0.58 2.91 -3.72
C PRO A 70 1.99 3.02 -3.16
N ILE A 71 2.70 4.11 -3.48
CA ILE A 71 4.04 4.34 -2.93
C ILE A 71 4.02 4.52 -1.40
N SER A 72 2.90 4.96 -0.83
CA SER A 72 2.72 5.10 0.62
C SER A 72 2.85 3.77 1.37
N ASP A 73 2.62 2.61 0.73
CA ASP A 73 2.87 1.29 1.34
C ASP A 73 4.36 1.04 1.59
N PHE A 74 5.25 1.75 0.87
CA PHE A 74 6.69 1.66 1.01
C PHE A 74 7.30 2.84 1.79
N LEU A 75 6.56 3.94 1.95
CA LEU A 75 7.01 5.09 2.74
C LEU A 75 6.94 4.79 4.24
N ARG A 76 7.98 5.21 4.97
CA ARG A 76 8.12 5.08 6.41
C ARG A 76 8.43 6.44 7.02
N PRO A 77 7.82 6.80 8.16
CA PRO A 77 8.16 8.02 8.88
C PRO A 77 9.66 8.05 9.22
N LEU A 78 10.28 9.20 9.07
CA LEU A 78 11.66 9.44 9.50
C LEU A 78 11.64 10.65 10.43
N VAL A 79 11.89 10.41 11.71
CA VAL A 79 11.97 11.47 12.72
C VAL A 79 13.27 12.24 12.53
N LEU A 80 13.16 13.55 12.31
CA LEU A 80 14.28 14.48 12.14
C LEU A 80 13.99 15.76 12.91
N THR A 81 15.03 16.43 13.38
CA THR A 81 14.89 17.85 13.78
C THR A 81 14.83 18.77 12.57
N THR A 82 14.42 20.01 12.76
CA THR A 82 14.41 21.04 11.70
C THR A 82 15.81 21.26 11.11
N GLU A 83 16.86 21.23 11.94
CA GLU A 83 18.26 21.39 11.53
C GLU A 83 18.72 20.20 10.69
N GLU A 84 18.43 18.98 11.13
CA GLU A 84 18.76 17.77 10.37
C GLU A 84 18.02 17.71 9.03
N PHE A 85 16.76 18.16 9.01
CA PHE A 85 15.98 18.29 7.79
C PHE A 85 16.65 19.28 6.83
N ALA A 86 17.03 20.47 7.30
CA ALA A 86 17.67 21.50 6.48
C ALA A 86 18.98 20.99 5.83
N VAL A 87 19.81 20.28 6.60
CA VAL A 87 21.05 19.66 6.09
C VAL A 87 20.72 18.64 4.99
N LYS A 88 19.79 17.73 5.23
CA LYS A 88 19.42 16.68 4.26
C LYS A 88 18.72 17.25 3.02
N TRP A 89 17.96 18.33 3.18
CA TRP A 89 17.33 19.06 2.09
C TRP A 89 18.35 19.66 1.13
N GLY A 90 19.44 20.23 1.66
CA GLY A 90 20.54 20.76 0.86
C GLY A 90 21.36 19.68 0.14
N GLN A 91 21.44 18.47 0.71
CA GLN A 91 22.18 17.35 0.12
C GLN A 91 21.41 16.57 -0.94
N SER A 92 20.08 16.69 -0.98
CA SER A 92 19.24 15.92 -1.90
C SER A 92 19.25 16.53 -3.30
N ALA A 93 19.61 15.72 -4.30
CA ALA A 93 19.91 16.21 -5.65
C ALA A 93 18.66 16.46 -6.50
N PHE A 94 17.63 15.62 -6.39
CA PHE A 94 16.46 15.71 -7.25
C PHE A 94 15.30 16.37 -6.52
N GLU A 95 14.80 17.45 -7.12
CA GLU A 95 13.63 18.19 -6.66
C GLU A 95 12.50 18.06 -7.68
N ARG A 96 11.29 17.83 -7.19
CA ARG A 96 10.06 18.00 -7.95
C ARG A 96 9.22 19.05 -7.25
N ARG A 97 8.86 20.11 -7.98
CA ARG A 97 8.02 21.20 -7.48
C ARG A 97 6.75 21.31 -8.29
N GLN A 98 5.61 21.48 -7.62
CA GLN A 98 4.32 21.66 -8.27
C GLN A 98 3.36 22.47 -7.42
N THR A 99 2.62 23.37 -8.04
CA THR A 99 1.50 24.07 -7.44
C THR A 99 0.21 23.39 -7.87
N ILE A 100 -0.66 23.09 -6.92
CA ILE A 100 -1.97 22.49 -7.16
C ILE A 100 -3.08 23.27 -6.45
N THR A 101 -4.30 23.15 -6.94
CA THR A 101 -5.48 23.40 -6.12
C THR A 101 -5.64 22.25 -5.14
N CYS A 102 -6.01 22.54 -3.90
CA CYS A 102 -6.18 21.53 -2.86
C CYS A 102 -7.50 21.73 -2.10
N SER A 103 -8.01 20.65 -1.53
CA SER A 103 -9.19 20.68 -0.65
C SER A 103 -8.83 21.01 0.80
N VAL A 104 -7.53 21.06 1.10
CA VAL A 104 -6.98 21.23 2.45
C VAL A 104 -7.09 22.70 2.88
N SER A 105 -7.73 22.95 4.02
CA SER A 105 -8.01 24.32 4.49
C SER A 105 -7.05 24.82 5.57
N SER A 106 -6.15 23.98 6.07
CA SER A 106 -5.19 24.34 7.12
C SER A 106 -3.92 23.50 7.09
N SER A 107 -2.82 24.04 7.64
CA SER A 107 -1.57 23.29 7.83
C SER A 107 -1.75 22.06 8.71
N GLY A 108 -2.63 22.12 9.72
CA GLY A 108 -2.98 20.97 10.57
C GLY A 108 -3.63 19.82 9.79
N GLU A 109 -4.56 20.12 8.90
CA GLU A 109 -5.17 19.11 8.03
C GLU A 109 -4.16 18.53 7.04
N PHE A 110 -3.29 19.38 6.47
CA PHE A 110 -2.22 18.93 5.58
C PHE A 110 -1.30 17.92 6.29
N LEU A 111 -0.85 18.25 7.50
CA LEU A 111 0.02 17.39 8.29
C LEU A 111 -0.66 16.07 8.62
N ARG A 112 -1.94 16.11 9.01
CA ARG A 112 -2.71 14.89 9.30
C ARG A 112 -2.76 13.96 8.09
N ARG A 113 -3.06 14.46 6.89
CA ARG A 113 -3.10 13.65 5.66
C ARG A 113 -1.69 13.15 5.27
N THR A 114 -0.67 13.98 5.48
CA THR A 114 0.73 13.61 5.25
C THR A 114 1.17 12.46 6.15
N GLU A 115 0.74 12.46 7.41
CA GLU A 115 1.03 11.41 8.37
C GLU A 115 0.20 10.15 8.12
N SER A 116 -1.12 10.28 7.96
CA SER A 116 -2.02 9.11 7.84
C SER A 116 -1.93 8.43 6.48
N ASP A 117 -1.92 9.21 5.39
CA ASP A 117 -2.16 8.69 4.05
C ASP A 117 -0.84 8.53 3.26
N LEU A 118 0.11 9.45 3.46
CA LEU A 118 1.43 9.40 2.83
C LEU A 118 2.48 8.71 3.71
N ARG A 119 2.24 8.57 5.01
CA ARG A 119 3.13 7.93 6.00
C ARG A 119 4.49 8.63 6.14
N LEU A 120 4.50 9.96 6.08
CA LEU A 120 5.66 10.78 6.41
C LEU A 120 5.52 11.37 7.81
N HIS A 121 6.65 11.61 8.48
CA HIS A 121 6.69 12.26 9.77
C HIS A 121 6.60 13.79 9.62
N PRO A 122 5.64 14.47 10.25
CA PRO A 122 5.65 15.93 10.39
C PRO A 122 6.89 16.40 11.16
N VAL A 123 7.72 17.26 10.57
CA VAL A 123 8.92 17.80 11.23
C VAL A 123 8.62 19.14 11.91
N SER A 124 7.98 20.06 11.18
CA SER A 124 7.62 21.38 11.69
C SER A 124 6.54 22.03 10.83
N SER A 125 5.78 22.95 11.44
CA SER A 125 4.81 23.84 10.79
C SER A 125 5.08 25.27 11.25
N THR A 126 5.43 26.15 10.32
CA THR A 126 5.66 27.58 10.59
C THR A 126 4.75 28.39 9.68
N GLY A 127 3.67 28.92 10.26
CA GLY A 127 2.59 29.57 9.50
C GLY A 127 1.99 28.59 8.49
N ASP A 128 1.97 28.99 7.23
CA ASP A 128 1.47 28.18 6.12
C ASP A 128 2.52 27.23 5.52
N ASN A 129 3.75 27.24 6.03
CA ASN A 129 4.81 26.35 5.59
C ASN A 129 4.88 25.12 6.49
N VAL A 130 4.97 23.96 5.88
CA VAL A 130 5.04 22.66 6.54
C VAL A 130 6.15 21.82 5.94
N ILE A 131 6.88 21.13 6.80
CA ILE A 131 7.92 20.19 6.39
C ILE A 131 7.66 18.82 7.00
N ALA A 132 7.92 17.78 6.19
CA ALA A 132 7.77 16.39 6.59
C ALA A 132 8.87 15.53 5.99
N SER A 133 9.22 14.44 6.68
CA SER A 133 10.29 13.53 6.26
C SER A 133 9.91 12.07 6.39
N GLY A 134 10.46 11.28 5.47
CA GLY A 134 10.35 9.84 5.50
C GLY A 134 11.46 9.16 4.74
N THR A 135 11.32 7.86 4.63
CA THR A 135 12.16 6.99 3.80
C THR A 135 11.33 6.00 3.03
N VAL A 136 11.88 5.46 1.95
CA VAL A 136 11.36 4.25 1.32
C VAL A 136 12.00 3.06 2.02
N LEU A 137 11.19 2.29 2.76
CA LEU A 137 11.61 1.11 3.51
C LEU A 137 12.92 1.30 4.31
N ASN A 138 13.08 2.45 4.97
CA ASN A 138 14.28 2.81 5.76
C ASN A 138 15.59 2.96 4.96
N ALA A 139 15.52 3.09 3.63
CA ALA A 139 16.69 3.23 2.76
C ALA A 139 16.79 4.64 2.16
N SER A 140 16.06 4.90 1.07
CA SER A 140 16.13 6.18 0.35
C SER A 140 15.28 7.24 1.04
N LYS A 141 15.84 8.44 1.23
CA LYS A 141 15.13 9.55 1.90
C LYS A 141 14.10 10.19 0.98
N CYS A 142 13.00 10.62 1.59
CA CYS A 142 11.96 11.42 0.96
C CYS A 142 11.66 12.63 1.85
N LEU A 143 11.93 13.82 1.34
CA LEU A 143 11.71 15.07 2.04
C LEU A 143 10.59 15.84 1.34
N LEU A 144 9.66 16.36 2.12
CA LEU A 144 8.54 17.13 1.66
C LEU A 144 8.60 18.51 2.31
N HIS A 145 8.47 19.55 1.49
CA HIS A 145 8.10 20.88 1.92
C HIS A 145 6.79 21.23 1.23
N ALA A 146 5.89 21.92 1.92
CA ALA A 146 4.72 22.50 1.29
C ALA A 146 4.38 23.87 1.88
N ALA A 147 3.78 24.71 1.06
CA ALA A 147 3.33 26.05 1.43
C ALA A 147 1.88 26.21 1.00
N LEU A 148 1.01 26.41 1.98
CA LEU A 148 -0.41 26.68 1.74
C LEU A 148 -0.58 28.17 1.41
N SER A 149 -1.45 28.47 0.45
CA SER A 149 -1.88 29.82 0.16
C SER A 149 -3.29 30.04 0.70
N SER A 150 -3.55 31.26 1.17
CA SER A 150 -4.89 31.71 1.56
C SER A 150 -5.92 31.66 0.42
N SER A 151 -5.47 31.52 -0.83
CA SER A 151 -6.32 31.36 -2.02
C SER A 151 -6.73 29.90 -2.31
N GLY A 152 -6.38 28.94 -1.46
CA GLY A 152 -6.68 27.52 -1.68
C GLY A 152 -5.72 26.80 -2.63
N SER A 153 -4.60 27.44 -2.99
CA SER A 153 -3.50 26.79 -3.71
C SER A 153 -2.45 26.26 -2.75
N LEU A 154 -1.80 25.17 -3.13
CA LEU A 154 -0.76 24.48 -2.37
C LEU A 154 0.47 24.30 -3.25
N GLU A 155 1.60 24.86 -2.84
CA GLU A 155 2.89 24.60 -3.48
C GLU A 155 3.58 23.45 -2.73
N ILE A 156 3.99 22.43 -3.47
CA ILE A 156 4.60 21.21 -2.94
C ILE A 156 5.98 21.05 -3.56
N TRP A 157 6.97 20.74 -2.71
CA TRP A 157 8.31 20.36 -3.12
C TRP A 157 8.64 18.98 -2.54
N ILE A 158 9.02 18.06 -3.41
CA ILE A 158 9.51 16.74 -3.02
C ILE A 158 10.98 16.64 -3.40
N LYS A 159 11.83 16.39 -2.41
CA LYS A 159 13.26 16.15 -2.62
C LYS A 159 13.67 14.74 -2.24
N THR A 160 14.41 14.11 -3.14
CA THR A 160 14.96 12.77 -2.96
C THR A 160 16.29 12.60 -3.71
N ASN A 161 16.92 11.43 -3.58
CA ASN A 161 18.08 11.04 -4.39
C ASN A 161 17.71 10.16 -5.61
N SER A 162 16.43 10.14 -6.00
CA SER A 162 15.95 9.43 -7.19
C SER A 162 14.87 10.26 -7.91
N GLN A 163 15.14 10.63 -9.15
CA GLN A 163 14.17 11.37 -9.98
C GLN A 163 12.82 10.67 -10.09
N LEU A 164 12.84 9.34 -10.24
CA LEU A 164 11.62 8.55 -10.34
C LEU A 164 10.85 8.54 -9.01
N LEU A 165 11.55 8.46 -7.88
CA LEU A 165 10.91 8.53 -6.57
C LEU A 165 10.23 9.89 -6.34
N SER A 166 10.91 11.00 -6.67
CA SER A 166 10.31 12.33 -6.48
C SER A 166 9.07 12.53 -7.35
N GLU A 167 9.04 11.97 -8.57
CA GLU A 167 7.84 12.00 -9.41
C GLU A 167 6.69 11.15 -8.83
N VAL A 168 6.96 9.90 -8.42
CA VAL A 168 5.94 9.00 -7.90
C VAL A 168 5.33 9.53 -6.60
N VAL A 169 6.17 10.04 -5.69
CA VAL A 169 5.69 10.64 -4.43
C VAL A 169 4.90 11.92 -4.70
N MET A 170 5.33 12.76 -5.65
CA MET A 170 4.56 13.94 -6.05
C MET A 170 3.15 13.56 -6.53
N LYS A 171 3.03 12.57 -7.42
CA LYS A 171 1.72 12.08 -7.90
C LYS A 171 0.84 11.58 -6.76
N GLN A 172 1.42 10.82 -5.82
CA GLN A 172 0.68 10.33 -4.64
C GLN A 172 0.23 11.47 -3.74
N CYS A 173 1.09 12.47 -3.51
CA CYS A 173 0.77 13.64 -2.69
C CYS A 173 -0.41 14.42 -3.30
N ILE A 174 -0.37 14.69 -4.60
CA ILE A 174 -1.46 15.36 -5.32
C ILE A 174 -2.77 14.58 -5.16
N ALA A 175 -2.73 13.25 -5.38
CA ALA A 175 -3.90 12.39 -5.26
C ALA A 175 -4.48 12.35 -3.82
N ILE A 176 -3.70 12.66 -2.78
CA ILE A 176 -4.15 12.73 -1.38
C ILE A 176 -4.69 14.13 -1.07
N MET A 177 -4.03 15.19 -1.54
CA MET A 177 -4.35 16.58 -1.19
C MET A 177 -5.51 17.17 -2.01
N GLN A 178 -5.92 16.50 -3.08
CA GLN A 178 -7.09 16.87 -3.91
C GLN A 178 -8.36 16.09 -3.59
N ARG A 179 -8.29 15.08 -2.70
CA ARG A 179 -9.47 14.35 -2.21
C ARG A 179 -10.31 15.21 -1.29
#